data_AF-A0A7X6NZ04-F1
#
_entry.id   AF-A0A7X6NZ04-F1
#
_cell.length_a   1.000
_cell.length_b   1.000
_cell.length_c   1.000
_cell.angle_alpha   90.00
_cell.angle_beta   90.00
_cell.angle_gamma   90.00
#
_symmetry.space_group_name_H-M   'P 1'
#
loop_
_entity.id
_entity.type
_entity.pdbx_description
1 polymer ?
#
loop_
_entity_poly.entity_id
_entity_poly.type
_entity_poly.pdbx_seq_one_letter_code
_entity_poly.pdbx_strand_id
1 'polypeptide(L)'
;MKRRVIFPPPNYFTPEEASVIAINRPLTDEERHLVNLLAIASVAHQTGVDERAAAEALDTVTKTGEVVLHGDAENVYLEVAGKVLVHCERAWLAFHAEHPEAIDLARHAHRIPEVDR
;
A
#
# COMPACT_ATOMS: atom_id res chain seq x y z
N MET A 1 5.97 -4.74 -20.16
CA MET A 1 5.58 -3.88 -19.02
C MET A 1 6.26 -4.41 -17.77
N LYS A 2 7.22 -3.66 -17.20
CA LYS A 2 7.92 -4.01 -15.96
C LYS A 2 8.31 -2.75 -15.19
N ARG A 3 7.37 -2.19 -14.41
CA ARG A 3 7.65 -1.25 -13.31
C ARG A 3 6.61 -1.49 -12.23
N ARG A 4 7.01 -2.08 -11.09
CA ARG A 4 6.15 -2.32 -9.93
C ARG A 4 6.38 -1.19 -8.93
N VAL A 5 5.32 -0.60 -8.41
CA VAL A 5 5.41 0.46 -7.39
C VAL A 5 4.89 -0.10 -6.06
N ILE A 6 5.67 0.05 -4.99
CA ILE A 6 5.29 -0.27 -3.62
C ILE A 6 5.24 1.05 -2.83
N PHE A 7 4.29 1.14 -1.91
CA PHE A 7 4.15 2.25 -0.98
C PHE A 7 4.06 1.71 0.44
N PRO A 8 4.78 2.28 1.42
CA PRO A 8 5.92 3.22 1.37
C PRO A 8 7.25 2.55 0.95
N PRO A 9 8.37 3.29 0.77
CA PRO A 9 9.68 2.67 0.54
C PRO A 9 10.18 1.88 1.75
N PRO A 10 11.08 0.91 1.54
CA PRO A 10 11.71 0.12 2.61
C PRO A 10 12.46 0.92 3.69
N ASN A 11 12.80 2.20 3.43
CA ASN A 11 13.66 3.01 4.29
C ASN A 11 13.03 4.37 4.67
N TYR A 12 11.71 4.57 4.51
CA TYR A 12 11.11 5.88 4.90
C TYR A 12 11.11 6.08 6.41
N PHE A 13 11.02 4.97 7.15
CA PHE A 13 11.21 4.94 8.59
C PHE A 13 12.54 4.22 8.84
N THR A 14 13.61 4.99 9.03
CA THR A 14 14.81 4.42 9.62
C THR A 14 14.48 3.93 11.04
N PRO A 15 14.99 2.75 11.47
CA PRO A 15 14.68 2.15 12.78
C PRO A 15 14.95 3.04 14.01
N GLU A 16 15.65 4.17 13.83
CA GLU A 16 15.96 5.11 14.90
C GLU A 16 14.81 6.08 15.24
N GLU A 17 13.81 6.26 14.36
CA GLU A 17 12.75 7.28 14.55
C GLU A 17 11.34 6.73 14.78
N ALA A 18 11.04 5.49 14.35
CA ALA A 18 9.89 4.75 14.88
C ALA A 18 10.40 3.76 15.92
N SER A 19 10.08 4.00 17.19
CA SER A 19 9.93 2.87 18.09
C SER A 19 9.00 1.88 17.38
N VAL A 20 9.48 0.68 17.09
CA VAL A 20 8.75 -0.41 16.45
C VAL A 20 7.60 -0.80 17.39
N ILE A 21 6.53 -0.02 17.40
CA ILE A 21 5.35 -0.29 18.21
C ILE A 21 4.59 -1.35 17.43
N ALA A 22 4.80 -2.60 17.79
CA ALA A 22 4.02 -3.72 17.29
C ALA A 22 2.53 -3.45 17.53
N ILE A 23 1.75 -3.35 16.45
CA ILE A 23 0.31 -3.08 16.54
C ILE A 23 -0.45 -4.40 16.51
N ASN A 24 -0.74 -4.93 17.71
CA ASN A 24 -1.45 -6.20 17.90
C ASN A 24 -2.98 -6.04 17.90
N ARG A 25 -3.54 -5.32 16.93
CA ARG A 25 -4.99 -5.21 16.70
C ARG A 25 -5.34 -5.45 15.23
N PRO A 26 -6.60 -5.82 14.90
CA PRO A 26 -7.08 -5.80 13.52
C PRO A 26 -6.91 -4.41 12.88
N LEU A 27 -6.91 -4.35 11.55
CA LEU A 27 -6.95 -3.08 10.84
C LEU A 27 -8.25 -2.33 11.18
N THR A 28 -8.20 -1.01 11.32
CA THR A 28 -9.39 -0.15 11.35
C THR A 28 -9.94 0.07 9.95
N ASP A 29 -11.11 0.71 9.86
CA ASP A 29 -11.70 1.03 8.57
C ASP A 29 -10.95 2.17 7.87
N GLU A 30 -10.38 3.11 8.62
CA GLU A 30 -9.50 4.17 8.12
C GLU A 30 -8.20 3.59 7.56
N GLU A 31 -7.59 2.62 8.26
CA GLU A 31 -6.40 1.92 7.79
C GLU A 31 -6.70 1.12 6.51
N ARG A 32 -7.84 0.41 6.46
CA ARG A 32 -8.30 -0.28 5.25
C ARG A 32 -8.54 0.69 4.09
N HIS A 33 -9.14 1.84 4.38
CA HIS A 33 -9.40 2.87 3.40
C HIS A 33 -8.09 3.43 2.82
N LEU A 34 -7.11 3.71 3.68
CA LEU A 34 -5.80 4.18 3.25
C LEU A 34 -5.06 3.14 2.39
N VAL A 35 -5.10 1.86 2.76
CA VAL A 35 -4.54 0.78 1.90
C VAL A 35 -5.19 0.77 0.52
N ASN A 36 -6.50 0.99 0.44
CA ASN A 36 -7.21 1.07 -0.84
C ASN A 36 -6.77 2.28 -1.67
N LEU A 37 -6.59 3.45 -1.05
CA LEU A 37 -6.07 4.65 -1.74
C LEU A 37 -4.65 4.41 -2.29
N LEU A 38 -3.79 3.74 -1.52
CA LEU A 38 -2.44 3.36 -1.96
C LEU A 38 -2.48 2.40 -3.14
N ALA A 39 -3.42 1.46 -3.15
CA ALA A 39 -3.61 0.52 -4.25
C ALA A 39 -4.03 1.25 -5.54
N ILE A 40 -4.99 2.16 -5.44
CA ILE A 40 -5.46 2.98 -6.56
C ILE A 40 -4.30 3.82 -7.12
N ALA A 41 -3.59 4.54 -6.25
CA ALA A 41 -2.43 5.34 -6.65
C ALA A 41 -1.34 4.49 -7.31
N SER A 42 -1.08 3.28 -6.79
CA SER A 42 -0.12 2.34 -7.38
C SER A 42 -0.52 1.90 -8.78
N VAL A 43 -1.79 1.52 -8.99
CA VAL A 43 -2.29 1.12 -10.31
C VAL A 43 -2.26 2.29 -11.29
N ALA A 44 -2.73 3.47 -10.89
CA ALA A 44 -2.71 4.68 -11.70
C ALA A 44 -1.28 5.01 -12.14
N HIS A 45 -0.33 5.02 -11.20
CA HIS A 45 1.08 5.31 -11.51
C HIS A 45 1.73 4.25 -12.42
N GLN A 46 1.41 2.96 -12.24
CA GLN A 46 2.00 1.88 -13.02
C GLN A 46 1.48 1.82 -14.46
N THR A 47 0.22 2.21 -14.66
CA THR A 47 -0.48 2.08 -15.96
C THR A 47 -0.59 3.41 -16.71
N GLY A 48 -0.39 4.54 -16.03
CA GLY A 48 -0.54 5.88 -16.59
C GLY A 48 -2.00 6.32 -16.76
N VAL A 49 -2.96 5.55 -16.25
CA VAL A 49 -4.37 5.94 -16.20
C VAL A 49 -4.64 6.85 -15.01
N ASP A 50 -5.77 7.54 -15.02
CA ASP A 50 -6.20 8.33 -13.87
C ASP A 50 -6.67 7.45 -12.70
N GLU A 51 -6.77 8.04 -11.51
CA GLU A 51 -7.16 7.33 -10.28
C GLU A 51 -8.56 6.73 -10.36
N ARG A 52 -9.47 7.34 -11.13
CA ARG A 52 -10.82 6.82 -11.31
C ARG A 52 -10.81 5.52 -12.09
N ALA A 53 -10.12 5.47 -13.23
CA ALA A 53 -9.97 4.27 -14.03
C ALA A 53 -9.22 3.17 -13.26
N ALA A 54 -8.23 3.54 -12.44
CA ALA A 54 -7.56 2.61 -11.54
C ALA A 54 -8.50 2.02 -10.47
N ALA A 55 -9.37 2.84 -9.87
CA ALA A 55 -10.37 2.38 -8.91
C ALA A 55 -11.41 1.45 -9.55
N GLU A 56 -11.90 1.78 -10.75
CA GLU A 56 -12.82 0.93 -11.52
C GLU A 56 -12.19 -0.44 -11.88
N ALA A 57 -10.90 -0.43 -12.23
CA ALA A 57 -10.15 -1.66 -12.47
C ALA A 57 -10.00 -2.51 -11.21
N LEU A 58 -9.67 -1.91 -10.06
CA LEU A 58 -9.56 -2.61 -8.78
C LEU A 58 -10.90 -3.18 -8.32
N ASP A 59 -12.01 -2.45 -8.45
CA ASP A 59 -13.35 -2.95 -8.13
C ASP A 59 -13.71 -4.20 -8.96
N THR A 60 -13.31 -4.20 -10.24
CA THR A 60 -13.50 -5.36 -11.13
C THR A 60 -12.73 -6.58 -10.65
N VAL A 61 -11.47 -6.41 -10.23
CA VAL A 61 -10.65 -7.52 -9.69
C VAL A 61 -11.08 -7.95 -8.29
N THR A 62 -11.69 -7.05 -7.52
CA THR A 62 -12.24 -7.42 -6.21
C THR A 62 -13.42 -8.39 -6.35
N LYS A 63 -14.23 -8.23 -7.41
CA LYS A 63 -15.35 -9.13 -7.73
C LYS A 63 -14.91 -10.54 -8.15
N THR A 64 -13.67 -10.71 -8.62
CA THR A 64 -13.15 -12.05 -8.96
C THR A 64 -12.68 -12.83 -7.73
N GLY A 65 -12.62 -12.19 -6.55
CA GLY A 65 -12.16 -12.81 -5.30
C GLY A 65 -10.64 -12.96 -5.21
N GLU A 66 -9.89 -12.33 -6.11
CA GLU A 66 -8.43 -12.43 -6.16
C GLU A 66 -7.71 -11.37 -5.31
N VAL A 67 -8.45 -10.57 -4.54
CA VAL A 67 -7.91 -9.51 -3.69
C VAL A 67 -7.86 -9.98 -2.24
N VAL A 68 -6.66 -10.00 -1.66
CA VAL A 68 -6.43 -10.40 -0.27
C VAL A 68 -5.75 -9.26 0.47
N LEU A 69 -6.41 -8.75 1.51
CA LEU A 69 -5.82 -7.83 2.48
C LEU A 69 -5.47 -8.59 3.74
N HIS A 70 -4.19 -8.59 4.11
CA HIS A 70 -3.72 -9.21 5.33
C HIS A 70 -2.60 -8.38 5.97
N GLY A 71 -2.34 -8.65 7.25
CA GLY A 71 -1.29 -7.97 7.97
C GLY A 71 -0.97 -8.67 9.28
N ASP A 72 0.23 -8.43 9.76
CA ASP A 72 0.74 -8.88 11.06
C ASP A 72 0.97 -7.67 11.97
N ALA A 73 1.73 -7.85 13.06
CA ALA A 73 2.01 -6.79 14.02
C ALA A 73 2.90 -5.67 13.45
N GLU A 74 3.61 -5.92 12.35
CA GLU A 74 4.63 -5.05 11.78
C GLU A 74 4.25 -4.56 10.38
N ASN A 75 3.59 -5.37 9.56
CA ASN A 75 3.34 -5.09 8.15
C ASN A 75 1.90 -5.35 7.71
N VAL A 76 1.49 -4.68 6.63
CA VAL A 76 0.24 -4.90 5.89
C VAL A 76 0.53 -5.08 4.43
N TYR A 77 -0.18 -6.02 3.83
CA TYR A 77 -0.07 -6.40 2.43
C TYR A 77 -1.45 -6.39 1.78
N LEU A 78 -1.54 -5.73 0.62
CA LEU A 78 -2.65 -5.93 -0.31
C LEU A 78 -2.12 -6.73 -1.49
N GLU A 79 -2.67 -7.93 -1.67
CA GLU A 79 -2.35 -8.81 -2.77
C GLU A 79 -3.48 -8.87 -3.80
N VAL A 80 -3.10 -8.90 -5.06
CA VAL A 80 -4.00 -9.10 -6.20
C VAL A 80 -3.45 -10.28 -7.01
N ALA A 81 -4.23 -11.35 -7.16
CA ALA A 81 -3.83 -12.58 -7.85
C ALA A 81 -2.48 -13.14 -7.33
N GLY A 82 -2.28 -13.13 -6.00
CA GLY A 82 -1.05 -13.59 -5.34
C GLY A 82 0.17 -12.70 -5.57
N LYS A 83 -0.03 -11.45 -6.02
CA LYS A 83 1.02 -10.44 -6.19
C LYS A 83 0.78 -9.28 -5.24
N VAL A 84 1.79 -8.96 -4.42
CA VAL A 84 1.77 -7.77 -3.56
C VAL A 84 1.70 -6.51 -4.43
N LEU A 85 0.64 -5.73 -4.22
CA LEU A 85 0.39 -4.43 -4.82
C LEU A 85 0.73 -3.28 -3.86
N VAL A 86 0.42 -3.46 -2.57
CA VAL A 86 0.75 -2.52 -1.50
C VAL A 86 1.44 -3.28 -0.37
N HIS A 87 2.51 -2.71 0.18
CA HIS A 87 3.19 -3.21 1.37
C HIS A 87 3.61 -2.03 2.24
N CYS A 88 3.07 -1.95 3.46
CA CYS A 88 3.40 -0.88 4.40
C CYS A 88 3.57 -1.35 5.83
N GLU A 89 4.39 -0.61 6.58
CA GLU A 89 4.52 -0.82 8.02
C GLU A 89 3.22 -0.44 8.74
N ARG A 90 2.87 -1.20 9.78
CA ARG A 90 1.68 -0.97 10.61
C ARG A 90 1.69 0.38 11.30
N ALA A 91 2.83 0.78 11.85
CA ALA A 91 2.97 2.06 12.53
C ALA A 91 2.78 3.24 11.56
N TRP A 92 3.39 3.14 10.37
CA TRP A 92 3.21 4.12 9.30
C TRP A 92 1.74 4.21 8.87
N LEU A 93 1.08 3.07 8.69
CA LEU A 93 -0.32 3.01 8.27
C LEU A 93 -1.25 3.63 9.31
N ALA A 94 -1.07 3.28 10.59
CA ALA A 94 -1.87 3.83 11.69
C ALA A 94 -1.71 5.34 11.79
N PHE A 95 -0.48 5.85 11.72
CA PHE A 95 -0.20 7.28 11.77
C PHE A 95 -0.87 8.05 10.64
N HIS A 96 -0.72 7.60 9.39
CA HIS A 96 -1.29 8.32 8.23
C HIS A 96 -2.79 8.11 8.06
N ALA A 97 -3.35 7.04 8.63
CA ALA A 97 -4.80 6.86 8.70
C ALA A 97 -5.45 7.88 9.67
N GLU A 98 -4.76 8.23 10.77
CA GLU A 98 -5.20 9.25 11.73
C GLU A 98 -4.90 10.69 11.24
N HIS A 99 -3.89 10.86 10.39
CA HIS A 99 -3.42 12.15 9.84
C HIS A 99 -3.36 12.15 8.31
N PRO A 100 -4.51 12.08 7.61
CA PRO A 100 -4.54 11.99 6.15
C PRO A 100 -3.96 13.22 5.44
N GLU A 101 -3.93 14.39 6.08
CA GLU A 101 -3.30 15.60 5.55
C GLU A 101 -1.77 15.51 5.46
N ALA A 102 -1.15 14.57 6.18
CA ALA A 102 0.29 14.40 6.22
C ALA A 102 0.81 13.50 5.07
N ILE A 103 -0.08 12.81 4.35
CA ILE A 103 0.34 11.85 3.32
C ILE A 103 0.58 12.54 1.97
N ASP A 104 1.81 12.42 1.47
CA ASP A 104 2.15 12.72 0.08
C ASP A 104 2.32 11.42 -0.69
N LEU A 105 1.22 10.95 -1.31
CA LEU A 105 1.22 9.70 -2.07
C LEU A 105 2.32 9.68 -3.13
N ALA A 106 2.49 10.75 -3.91
CA ALA A 106 3.50 10.79 -4.95
C ALA A 106 4.92 10.61 -4.41
N ARG A 107 5.19 11.13 -3.21
CA ARG A 107 6.47 10.98 -2.52
C ARG A 107 6.71 9.59 -1.94
N HIS A 108 5.67 8.88 -1.52
CA HIS A 108 5.79 7.54 -0.93
C HIS A 108 5.76 6.41 -1.97
N ALA A 109 5.59 6.74 -3.26
CA ALA A 109 5.64 5.80 -4.37
C ALA A 109 7.08 5.39 -4.68
N HIS A 110 7.44 4.12 -4.48
CA HIS A 110 8.76 3.61 -4.87
C HIS A 110 8.70 2.50 -5.88
N ARG A 111 9.53 2.62 -6.92
CA ARG A 111 9.75 1.55 -7.89
C ARG A 111 10.55 0.44 -7.21
N ILE A 112 10.07 -0.79 -7.27
CA ILE A 112 10.90 -1.95 -6.95
C ILE A 112 12.02 -1.99 -8.02
N PRO A 113 13.31 -1.98 -7.63
CA PRO A 113 14.37 -2.23 -8.58
C PRO A 113 14.13 -3.58 -9.26
N GLU A 114 14.39 -3.69 -10.56
CA GLU A 114 14.37 -4.98 -11.26
C GLU A 114 15.40 -5.89 -10.58
N VAL A 115 14.94 -6.79 -9.71
CA VAL A 115 15.75 -7.91 -9.29
C VAL A 115 15.65 -8.90 -10.46
N ASP A 116 16.63 -8.83 -11.36
CA ASP A 116 16.84 -9.85 -12.38
C ASP A 116 16.87 -11.21 -11.68
N ARG A 117 15.82 -12.01 -11.91
CA ARG A 117 15.75 -13.43 -11.60
C ARG A 117 15.57 -14.19 -12.90
#